data_AF-A0AAD8D3D1-F1
#
_entry.id   AF-A0AAD8D3D1-F1
#
_cell.length_a   1.000
_cell.length_b   1.000
_cell.length_c   1.000
_cell.angle_alpha   90.00
_cell.angle_beta   90.00
_cell.angle_gamma   90.00
#
_symmetry.space_group_name_H-M   'P 1'
#
loop_
_entity.id
_entity.type
_entity.pdbx_description
1 polymer ?
#
loop_
_entity_poly.entity_id
_entity_poly.type
_entity_poly.pdbx_seq_one_letter_code
_entity_poly.pdbx_strand_id
1 'polypeptide(L)'
;MTASNPFLSDSHRGYEWPVHQSLTQGSLPAVGTLKRTIRKLLQASNPTPSTPSTPFSPLKLTENGKTCILFWAKKLIVKLRNHTHVDLTDRAFSPSARVDLKGSSCSEEKAILSLRFGDVADLKGLVISFLLSNTYYESTAQSWFSLDSVHILYNRTKEASFNATQIYAPAVSSYHCQHISSLHKYDTLLEPSSHGDDSLLWHITFIDFQIQAFNVEGGRFSPASDCASFFTPAILMGLLMSLILLLVLAYALHMVLHLKSIEQLDEHRPAVYLESEAESEPGDKGHAGQ
;
A
#
# COMPACT_ATOMS: atom_id res chain seq x y z
N MET A 1 71.40 -10.48 13.85
CA MET A 1 70.38 -9.66 13.16
C MET A 1 69.83 -8.69 14.22
N THR A 2 70.57 -7.66 14.63
CA THR A 2 70.57 -6.27 14.09
C THR A 2 69.15 -5.73 13.85
N ALA A 3 68.76 -4.52 14.24
CA ALA A 3 69.21 -3.49 15.16
C ALA A 3 68.06 -2.45 15.21
N SER A 4 68.03 -1.67 16.26
CA SER A 4 67.15 -0.53 16.54
C SER A 4 67.26 0.66 15.54
N ASN A 5 66.26 1.57 15.66
CA ASN A 5 66.36 3.06 15.55
C ASN A 5 65.82 3.76 14.26
N PRO A 6 65.66 5.12 14.22
CA PRO A 6 64.35 5.82 14.13
C PRO A 6 64.28 6.93 13.03
N PHE A 7 63.21 7.75 13.05
CA PHE A 7 63.12 9.17 12.61
C PHE A 7 63.22 9.58 11.11
N LEU A 8 62.13 10.23 10.66
CA LEU A 8 62.04 11.52 9.93
C LEU A 8 61.99 11.62 8.39
N SER A 9 61.02 12.46 7.98
CA SER A 9 61.00 13.42 6.85
C SER A 9 60.51 12.92 5.48
N ASP A 10 59.82 13.68 4.63
CA ASP A 10 58.89 14.83 4.65
C ASP A 10 58.43 14.99 3.18
N SER A 11 57.33 15.71 2.97
CA SER A 11 57.08 16.58 1.81
C SER A 11 56.08 16.21 0.70
N HIS A 12 55.21 17.20 0.48
CA HIS A 12 54.35 17.54 -0.67
C HIS A 12 53.02 16.75 -0.80
N ARG A 13 51.84 17.37 -0.94
CA ARG A 13 51.49 18.70 -1.45
C ARG A 13 50.03 19.01 -1.05
N GLY A 14 49.79 20.20 -0.50
CA GLY A 14 48.46 20.70 -0.17
C GLY A 14 47.73 21.31 -1.39
N TYR A 15 46.42 21.45 -1.24
CA TYR A 15 45.59 22.36 -2.03
C TYR A 15 44.62 23.06 -1.06
N GLU A 16 44.98 24.29 -0.68
CA GLU A 16 44.07 25.31 -0.14
C GLU A 16 43.36 26.02 -1.30
N TRP A 17 42.13 26.45 -1.08
CA TRP A 17 41.51 27.61 -1.72
C TRP A 17 40.48 28.25 -0.75
N PRO A 18 40.22 29.56 -0.85
CA PRO A 18 40.28 30.48 0.28
C PRO A 18 38.92 31.05 0.70
N VAL A 19 38.92 31.72 1.87
CA VAL A 19 37.77 32.40 2.48
C VAL A 19 37.89 33.93 2.32
N HIS A 20 36.71 34.59 2.32
CA HIS A 20 36.37 36.03 2.35
C HIS A 20 36.07 36.66 0.97
N GLN A 21 35.01 37.47 0.76
CA GLN A 21 34.35 38.44 1.63
C GLN A 21 32.92 38.79 1.13
N SER A 22 32.12 39.35 2.05
CA SER A 22 30.73 39.83 1.96
C SER A 22 30.49 41.07 1.08
N LEU A 23 29.28 41.23 0.49
CA LEU A 23 28.50 42.49 0.56
C LEU A 23 27.03 42.34 0.06
N THR A 24 26.14 42.99 0.83
CA THR A 24 24.86 43.65 0.49
C THR A 24 23.54 42.92 0.26
N GLN A 25 22.59 43.41 1.05
CA GLN A 25 21.15 43.17 1.19
C GLN A 25 20.36 43.66 -0.03
N GLY A 26 19.44 42.83 -0.53
CA GLY A 26 18.42 43.19 -1.52
C GLY A 26 17.16 42.36 -1.31
N SER A 27 16.03 43.03 -1.13
CA SER A 27 14.71 42.52 -0.75
C SER A 27 13.89 41.94 -1.92
N LEU A 28 13.30 40.75 -1.70
CA LEU A 28 12.04 40.13 -2.18
C LEU A 28 11.41 40.58 -3.54
N PRO A 29 10.88 39.62 -4.33
CA PRO A 29 9.52 39.15 -4.06
C PRO A 29 9.36 37.63 -3.97
N ALA A 30 8.34 37.24 -3.20
CA ALA A 30 7.94 35.88 -2.92
C ALA A 30 7.50 35.13 -4.19
N VAL A 31 8.13 34.00 -4.47
CA VAL A 31 7.65 33.03 -5.46
C VAL A 31 6.57 32.17 -4.77
N GLY A 32 5.37 32.23 -5.34
CA GLY A 32 4.15 31.66 -4.77
C GLY A 32 4.24 30.16 -4.50
N THR A 33 3.73 29.76 -3.33
CA THR A 33 3.51 28.38 -2.95
C THR A 33 2.45 27.75 -3.87
N LEU A 34 2.87 26.87 -4.77
CA LEU A 34 1.96 26.05 -5.56
C LEU A 34 1.27 25.05 -4.61
N LYS A 35 0.08 25.39 -4.11
CA LYS A 35 -0.78 24.46 -3.35
C LYS A 35 -1.15 23.28 -4.26
N ARG A 36 -0.46 22.16 -4.10
CA ARG A 36 -0.78 20.88 -4.73
C ARG A 36 -2.13 20.41 -4.15
N THR A 37 -3.21 20.75 -4.84
CA THR A 37 -4.55 20.30 -4.48
C THR A 37 -4.65 18.82 -4.85
N ILE A 38 -4.44 17.95 -3.85
CA ILE A 38 -4.77 16.53 -3.98
C ILE A 38 -6.29 16.46 -4.08
N ARG A 39 -6.79 16.06 -5.25
CA ARG A 39 -8.20 15.74 -5.44
C ARG A 39 -8.52 14.57 -4.50
N LYS A 40 -9.31 14.83 -3.45
CA LYS A 40 -9.99 13.80 -2.67
C LYS A 40 -10.88 13.01 -3.64
N LEU A 41 -10.52 11.75 -3.88
CA LEU A 41 -11.45 10.79 -4.48
C LEU A 41 -12.56 10.52 -3.45
N LEU A 42 -13.79 10.52 -3.93
CA LEU A 42 -15.01 10.37 -3.13
C LEU A 42 -15.02 9.02 -2.40
N GLN A 43 -14.90 9.06 -1.07
CA GLN A 43 -15.42 8.02 -0.20
C GLN A 43 -16.53 8.65 0.64
N ALA A 44 -17.76 8.24 0.39
CA ALA A 44 -18.90 8.47 1.26
C ALA A 44 -19.86 7.29 1.13
N SER A 45 -19.74 6.32 2.03
CA SER A 45 -20.91 5.57 2.51
C SER A 45 -21.26 6.15 3.87
N ASN A 46 -22.38 6.89 3.93
CA ASN A 46 -22.93 7.35 5.20
C ASN A 46 -23.35 6.13 6.05
N PRO A 47 -22.97 6.05 7.33
CA PRO A 47 -23.58 5.08 8.23
C PRO A 47 -24.96 5.57 8.67
N THR A 48 -25.97 4.76 8.39
CA THR A 48 -27.34 4.86 8.90
C THR A 48 -27.32 4.84 10.45
N PRO A 49 -28.11 5.68 11.14
CA PRO A 49 -28.07 5.73 12.60
C PRO A 49 -28.90 4.59 13.20
N SER A 50 -28.24 3.49 13.56
CA SER A 50 -28.79 2.53 14.51
C SER A 50 -27.75 2.19 15.58
N THR A 51 -28.03 2.68 16.79
CA THR A 51 -27.38 2.36 18.08
C THR A 51 -25.99 2.99 18.29
N PRO A 52 -25.74 3.71 19.39
CA PRO A 52 -24.40 4.18 19.74
C PRO A 52 -23.59 2.98 20.25
N SER A 53 -23.06 2.17 19.34
CA SER A 53 -21.92 1.32 19.68
C SER A 53 -20.79 2.27 20.05
N THR A 54 -20.47 2.37 21.34
CA THR A 54 -19.28 3.11 21.80
C THR A 54 -18.10 2.69 20.93
N PRO A 55 -17.49 3.60 20.15
CA PRO A 55 -16.44 3.20 19.23
C PRO A 55 -15.26 2.69 20.06
N PHE A 56 -14.94 1.41 19.88
CA PHE A 56 -13.73 0.80 20.40
C PHE A 56 -12.54 1.69 20.04
N SER A 57 -11.83 2.18 21.05
CA SER A 57 -10.70 3.09 20.84
C SER A 57 -9.43 2.31 20.53
N PRO A 58 -8.52 2.83 19.69
CA PRO A 58 -7.24 2.19 19.43
C PRO A 58 -6.44 2.05 20.72
N LEU A 59 -5.76 0.92 20.86
CA LEU A 59 -4.72 0.72 21.86
C LEU A 59 -3.57 1.67 21.57
N LYS A 60 -3.06 2.30 22.63
CA LYS A 60 -2.00 3.31 22.55
C LYS A 60 -0.86 2.89 23.46
N LEU A 61 0.29 2.62 22.87
CA LEU A 61 1.52 2.44 23.60
C LEU A 61 2.28 3.77 23.62
N THR A 62 2.50 4.29 24.83
CA THR A 62 3.27 5.51 25.04
C THR A 62 4.52 5.17 25.83
N GLU A 63 5.68 5.57 25.32
CA GLU A 63 6.98 5.40 25.96
C GLU A 63 7.67 6.76 26.05
N ASN A 64 8.20 7.09 27.23
CA ASN A 64 8.83 8.39 27.50
C ASN A 64 7.98 9.61 27.09
N GLY A 65 6.65 9.51 27.26
CA GLY A 65 5.69 10.57 26.93
C GLY A 65 5.37 10.72 25.44
N LYS A 66 5.95 9.90 24.56
CA LYS A 66 5.64 9.86 23.12
C LYS A 66 4.87 8.59 22.78
N THR A 67 3.79 8.71 22.02
CA THR A 67 3.09 7.52 21.49
C THR A 67 3.96 6.88 20.42
N CYS A 68 4.29 5.60 20.58
CA CYS A 68 5.08 4.86 19.61
C CYS A 68 4.21 3.94 18.76
N ILE A 69 3.23 3.25 19.36
CA ILE A 69 2.36 2.30 18.64
C ILE A 69 0.89 2.67 18.84
N LEU A 70 0.15 2.65 17.73
CA LEU A 70 -1.30 2.58 17.72
C LEU A 70 -1.74 1.28 17.10
N PHE A 71 -2.67 0.60 17.73
CA PHE A 71 -3.19 -0.68 17.24
C PHE A 71 -4.70 -0.77 17.45
N TRP A 72 -5.43 -1.22 16.44
CA TRP A 72 -6.87 -1.43 16.51
C TRP A 72 -7.28 -2.58 15.60
N ALA A 73 -8.34 -3.29 15.99
CA ALA A 73 -9.03 -4.23 15.13
C ALA A 73 -10.51 -4.28 15.49
N LYS A 74 -11.39 -4.49 14.50
CA LYS A 74 -12.81 -4.72 14.76
C LYS A 74 -13.07 -6.08 15.41
N LYS A 75 -12.28 -7.10 15.06
CA LYS A 75 -12.30 -8.40 15.76
C LYS A 75 -10.90 -8.95 15.96
N LEU A 76 -10.68 -9.58 17.12
CA LEU A 76 -9.51 -10.39 17.44
C LEU A 76 -10.00 -11.75 17.96
N ILE A 77 -9.82 -12.78 17.14
CA ILE A 77 -10.28 -14.14 17.45
C ILE A 77 -9.09 -15.08 17.43
N VAL A 78 -9.00 -15.91 18.46
CA VAL A 78 -8.00 -16.98 18.55
C VAL A 78 -8.67 -18.34 18.73
N LYS A 79 -8.06 -19.39 18.21
CA LYS A 79 -8.53 -20.77 18.37
C LYS A 79 -7.34 -21.70 18.51
N LEU A 80 -7.33 -22.49 19.57
CA LEU A 80 -6.33 -23.53 19.80
C LEU A 80 -6.92 -24.90 19.45
N ARG A 81 -6.47 -25.48 18.33
CA ARG A 81 -6.79 -26.82 17.83
C ARG A 81 -8.30 -27.06 17.70
N ASN A 82 -8.88 -27.85 18.62
CA ASN A 82 -10.30 -28.19 18.67
C ASN A 82 -11.05 -27.48 19.80
N HIS A 83 -10.41 -26.56 20.52
CA HIS A 83 -11.11 -25.71 21.48
C HIS A 83 -12.05 -24.75 20.74
N THR A 84 -13.02 -24.21 21.48
CA THR A 84 -13.89 -23.13 21.01
C THR A 84 -13.05 -21.92 20.62
N HIS A 85 -13.47 -21.20 19.57
CA HIS A 85 -12.87 -19.91 19.28
C HIS A 85 -13.12 -18.96 20.45
N VAL A 86 -12.11 -18.19 20.81
CA VAL A 86 -12.17 -17.19 21.87
C VAL A 86 -12.10 -15.82 21.21
N ASP A 87 -13.14 -15.02 21.42
CA ASP A 87 -13.17 -13.62 20.99
C ASP A 87 -12.55 -12.76 22.09
N LEU A 88 -11.43 -12.10 21.77
CA LEU A 88 -10.69 -11.23 22.68
C LEU A 88 -10.98 -9.75 22.44
N THR A 89 -11.86 -9.42 21.48
CA THR A 89 -12.12 -8.05 21.03
C THR A 89 -12.55 -7.14 22.18
N ASP A 90 -13.55 -7.55 22.95
CA ASP A 90 -14.05 -6.76 24.07
C ASP A 90 -12.99 -6.61 25.16
N ARG A 91 -12.14 -7.61 25.39
CA ARG A 91 -11.04 -7.52 26.38
C ARG A 91 -9.89 -6.63 25.91
N ALA A 92 -9.67 -6.56 24.60
CA ALA A 92 -8.63 -5.73 24.01
C ALA A 92 -9.05 -4.27 23.94
N PHE A 93 -10.24 -3.99 23.40
CA PHE A 93 -10.60 -2.65 22.95
C PHE A 93 -11.75 -2.00 23.71
N SER A 94 -12.47 -2.73 24.58
CA SER A 94 -13.64 -2.17 25.30
C SER A 94 -13.24 -0.98 26.17
N PRO A 95 -14.09 0.06 26.25
CA PRO A 95 -13.90 1.15 27.20
C PRO A 95 -13.81 0.70 28.67
N SER A 96 -14.49 -0.41 29.02
CA SER A 96 -14.63 -0.89 30.39
C SER A 96 -13.56 -1.89 30.84
N ALA A 97 -12.87 -2.54 29.90
CA ALA A 97 -11.81 -3.51 30.18
C ALA A 97 -10.68 -3.32 29.15
N ARG A 98 -9.58 -2.70 29.56
CA ARG A 98 -8.39 -2.53 28.73
C ARG A 98 -7.39 -3.63 29.04
N VAL A 99 -6.87 -4.25 28.00
CA VAL A 99 -5.76 -5.21 28.08
C VAL A 99 -4.51 -4.56 28.68
N ASP A 100 -3.76 -5.32 29.49
CA ASP A 100 -2.49 -4.86 30.06
C ASP A 100 -1.40 -4.86 28.98
N LEU A 101 -0.77 -3.70 28.78
CA LEU A 101 0.29 -3.48 27.78
C LEU A 101 1.71 -3.56 28.37
N LYS A 102 1.87 -3.95 29.64
CA LYS A 102 3.22 -4.12 30.22
C LYS A 102 4.09 -5.03 29.33
N GLY A 103 5.41 -4.94 29.40
CA GLY A 103 6.31 -5.72 28.54
C GLY A 103 6.28 -5.34 27.06
N SER A 104 5.45 -4.38 26.67
CA SER A 104 5.64 -3.64 25.43
C SER A 104 6.82 -2.68 25.57
N SER A 105 7.53 -2.44 24.47
CA SER A 105 8.67 -1.52 24.41
C SER A 105 8.84 -0.99 23.00
N CYS A 106 9.55 0.12 22.86
CA CYS A 106 9.79 0.81 21.61
C CYS A 106 11.16 1.47 21.65
N SER A 107 12.02 1.01 20.75
CA SER A 107 13.27 1.67 20.38
C SER A 107 13.14 2.29 18.99
N GLU A 108 14.20 2.94 18.52
CA GLU A 108 14.20 3.57 17.19
C GLU A 108 14.06 2.55 16.04
N GLU A 109 14.60 1.34 16.24
CA GLU A 109 14.66 0.28 15.22
C GLU A 109 13.66 -0.85 15.46
N LYS A 110 13.29 -1.12 16.72
CA LYS A 110 12.45 -2.27 17.08
C LYS A 110 11.39 -1.88 18.08
N ALA A 111 10.20 -2.45 17.95
CA ALA A 111 9.14 -2.25 18.90
C ALA A 111 8.40 -3.57 19.17
N ILE A 112 7.95 -3.73 20.40
CA ILE A 112 7.17 -4.89 20.85
C ILE A 112 5.87 -4.36 21.44
N LEU A 113 4.74 -4.81 20.92
CA LEU A 113 3.43 -4.57 21.53
C LEU A 113 2.95 -5.88 22.16
N SER A 114 2.90 -5.95 23.50
CA SER A 114 2.48 -7.13 24.24
C SER A 114 1.10 -6.91 24.86
N LEU A 115 0.13 -7.73 24.44
CA LEU A 115 -1.25 -7.71 24.92
C LEU A 115 -1.46 -8.85 25.93
N ARG A 116 -1.50 -8.54 27.23
CA ARG A 116 -1.74 -9.54 28.27
C ARG A 116 -3.20 -9.69 28.61
N PHE A 117 -3.78 -10.81 28.21
CA PHE A 117 -5.17 -11.15 28.51
C PHE A 117 -5.34 -11.93 29.82
N GLY A 118 -4.26 -12.54 30.34
CA GLY A 118 -4.32 -13.36 31.54
C GLY A 118 -5.08 -14.66 31.30
N ASP A 119 -5.91 -15.09 32.24
CA ASP A 119 -6.72 -16.29 32.07
C ASP A 119 -8.00 -15.98 31.27
N VAL A 120 -8.18 -16.64 30.13
CA VAL A 120 -9.34 -16.49 29.25
C VAL A 120 -9.88 -17.84 28.84
N ALA A 121 -11.12 -18.14 29.22
CA ALA A 121 -11.72 -19.46 29.03
C ALA A 121 -10.76 -20.56 29.54
N ASP A 122 -10.38 -21.51 28.68
CA ASP A 122 -9.47 -22.61 29.00
C ASP A 122 -7.97 -22.24 28.86
N LEU A 123 -7.67 -21.05 28.36
CA LEU A 123 -6.30 -20.58 28.13
C LEU A 123 -5.78 -19.85 29.38
N LYS A 124 -4.69 -20.36 29.95
CA LYS A 124 -4.05 -19.76 31.14
C LYS A 124 -2.92 -18.82 30.75
N GLY A 125 -2.87 -17.63 31.33
CA GLY A 125 -1.80 -16.65 31.10
C GLY A 125 -1.57 -16.30 29.63
N LEU A 126 -2.64 -16.06 28.87
CA LEU A 126 -2.59 -15.72 27.45
C LEU A 126 -1.96 -14.34 27.23
N VAL A 127 -0.94 -14.28 26.39
CA VAL A 127 -0.29 -13.05 25.93
C VAL A 127 -0.09 -13.11 24.43
N ILE A 128 -0.47 -12.05 23.72
CA ILE A 128 -0.23 -11.91 22.27
C ILE A 128 0.75 -10.75 22.08
N SER A 129 1.91 -11.02 21.47
CA SER A 129 2.96 -10.04 21.26
C SER A 129 3.22 -9.83 19.78
N PHE A 130 3.24 -8.56 19.34
CA PHE A 130 3.60 -8.15 17.98
C PHE A 130 5.02 -7.62 18.00
N LEU A 131 5.88 -8.17 17.14
CA LEU A 131 7.25 -7.72 16.97
C LEU A 131 7.34 -6.91 15.69
N LEU A 132 7.74 -5.65 15.82
CA LEU A 132 7.84 -4.71 14.71
C LEU A 132 9.28 -4.22 14.56
N SER A 133 9.66 -3.90 13.32
CA SER A 133 10.92 -3.25 13.01
C SER A 133 10.72 -2.00 12.17
N ASN A 134 11.71 -1.11 12.20
CA ASN A 134 11.77 0.13 11.45
C ASN A 134 13.04 0.13 10.59
N THR A 135 12.87 0.21 9.28
CA THR A 135 13.96 0.18 8.30
C THR A 135 13.97 1.46 7.49
N TYR A 136 15.11 2.13 7.42
CA TYR A 136 15.30 3.29 6.55
C TYR A 136 15.80 2.84 5.17
N TYR A 137 15.07 3.22 4.12
CA TYR A 137 15.43 2.92 2.74
C TYR A 137 15.99 4.18 2.07
N GLU A 138 17.31 4.17 1.85
CA GLU A 138 18.06 5.26 1.19
C GLU A 138 17.50 5.64 -0.19
N SER A 139 17.08 4.65 -0.98
CA SER A 139 16.51 4.84 -2.32
C SER A 139 15.25 5.70 -2.33
N THR A 140 14.48 5.66 -1.25
CA THR A 140 13.25 6.44 -1.07
C THR A 140 13.42 7.59 -0.07
N ALA A 141 14.60 7.71 0.55
CA ALA A 141 14.87 8.59 1.68
C ALA A 141 13.77 8.56 2.76
N GLN A 142 13.29 7.35 3.09
CA GLN A 142 12.11 7.16 3.91
C GLN A 142 12.20 5.92 4.80
N SER A 143 11.73 6.05 6.04
CA SER A 143 11.56 4.94 6.98
C SER A 143 10.26 4.19 6.74
N TRP A 144 10.32 2.87 6.84
CA TRP A 144 9.21 1.95 6.73
C TRP A 144 9.18 1.04 7.94
N PHE A 145 7.99 0.80 8.48
CA PHE A 145 7.82 -0.19 9.53
C PHE A 145 7.26 -1.49 8.93
N SER A 146 7.66 -2.61 9.50
CA SER A 146 7.06 -3.92 9.24
C SER A 146 6.62 -4.58 10.54
N LEU A 147 5.57 -5.38 10.45
CA LEU A 147 5.30 -6.41 11.45
C LEU A 147 6.11 -7.64 11.02
N ASP A 148 7.03 -8.08 11.87
CA ASP A 148 7.93 -9.18 11.55
C ASP A 148 7.31 -10.51 11.99
N SER A 149 6.77 -10.55 13.21
CA SER A 149 6.13 -11.75 13.75
C SER A 149 5.08 -11.44 14.82
N VAL A 150 4.19 -12.42 15.03
CA VAL A 150 3.20 -12.45 16.10
C VAL A 150 3.42 -13.68 16.96
N HIS A 151 3.59 -13.48 18.26
CA HIS A 151 3.85 -14.52 19.24
C HIS A 151 2.66 -14.67 20.18
N ILE A 152 2.26 -15.91 20.46
CA ILE A 152 1.19 -16.25 21.39
C ILE A 152 1.80 -17.09 22.52
N LEU A 153 1.94 -16.50 23.70
CA LEU A 153 2.30 -17.21 24.92
C LEU A 153 1.03 -17.69 25.60
N TYR A 154 1.01 -18.96 25.98
CA TYR A 154 -0.14 -19.59 26.64
C TYR A 154 0.32 -20.67 27.63
N ASN A 155 -0.54 -21.02 28.57
CA ASN A 155 -0.23 -21.93 29.68
C ASN A 155 1.07 -21.54 30.42
N ARG A 156 1.35 -20.23 30.49
CA ARG A 156 2.53 -19.59 31.12
C ARG A 156 3.90 -19.92 30.50
N THR A 157 4.08 -21.06 29.86
CA THR A 157 5.40 -21.50 29.33
C THR A 157 5.40 -21.85 27.85
N LYS A 158 4.25 -22.11 27.24
CA LYS A 158 4.18 -22.53 25.85
C LYS A 158 4.05 -21.34 24.92
N GLU A 159 4.65 -21.43 23.75
CA GLU A 159 4.67 -20.36 22.77
C GLU A 159 4.32 -20.89 21.38
N ALA A 160 3.56 -20.11 20.63
CA ALA A 160 3.31 -20.30 19.22
C ALA A 160 3.70 -19.01 18.50
N SER A 161 4.50 -19.11 17.44
CA SER A 161 4.97 -17.95 16.68
C SER A 161 4.54 -18.02 15.21
N PHE A 162 4.17 -16.86 14.68
CA PHE A 162 3.75 -16.66 13.29
C PHE A 162 4.62 -15.58 12.67
N ASN A 163 5.21 -15.87 11.52
CA ASN A 163 5.88 -14.88 10.69
C ASN A 163 4.83 -14.10 9.91
N ALA A 164 4.96 -12.77 9.92
CA ALA A 164 4.08 -11.91 9.18
C ALA A 164 4.61 -11.75 7.75
N THR A 165 3.76 -12.01 6.75
CA THR A 165 4.08 -11.80 5.34
C THR A 165 3.32 -10.57 4.85
N GLN A 166 4.03 -9.67 4.17
CA GLN A 166 3.43 -8.50 3.50
C GLN A 166 2.68 -7.51 4.42
N ILE A 167 3.04 -7.43 5.70
CA ILE A 167 2.51 -6.44 6.65
C ILE A 167 3.56 -5.37 6.89
N TYR A 168 3.57 -4.34 6.05
CA TYR A 168 4.51 -3.21 6.12
C TYR A 168 3.89 -1.94 5.56
N ALA A 169 4.30 -0.79 6.06
CA ALA A 169 3.90 0.51 5.55
C ALA A 169 4.99 1.57 5.81
N PRO A 170 4.98 2.68 5.05
CA PRO A 170 5.83 3.82 5.39
C PRO A 170 5.54 4.30 6.82
N ALA A 171 6.57 4.68 7.59
CA ALA A 171 6.41 5.11 8.98
C ALA A 171 5.45 6.30 9.15
N VAL A 172 5.30 7.13 8.12
CA VAL A 172 4.38 8.28 8.10
C VAL A 172 2.91 7.90 7.93
N SER A 173 2.59 6.67 7.51
CA SER A 173 1.24 6.15 7.32
C SER A 173 0.93 5.03 8.32
N SER A 174 -0.34 4.66 8.43
CA SER A 174 -0.75 3.43 9.12
C SER A 174 -0.90 2.30 8.11
N TYR A 175 -0.82 1.04 8.55
CA TYR A 175 -1.17 -0.11 7.73
C TYR A 175 -2.60 -0.54 8.05
N HIS A 176 -3.42 -0.80 7.04
CA HIS A 176 -4.79 -1.27 7.18
C HIS A 176 -5.04 -2.52 6.34
N CYS A 177 -5.77 -3.48 6.89
CA CYS A 177 -6.21 -4.65 6.14
C CYS A 177 -7.54 -5.20 6.65
N GLN A 178 -8.41 -5.59 5.72
CA GLN A 178 -9.72 -6.14 6.05
C GLN A 178 -9.62 -7.48 6.80
N HIS A 179 -8.63 -8.31 6.44
CA HIS A 179 -8.42 -9.63 7.02
C HIS A 179 -6.92 -9.92 7.19
N ILE A 180 -6.52 -10.30 8.40
CA ILE A 180 -5.19 -10.86 8.68
C ILE A 180 -5.40 -12.16 9.44
N SER A 181 -4.99 -13.29 8.87
CA SER A 181 -5.27 -14.60 9.44
C SER A 181 -4.13 -15.59 9.19
N SER A 182 -4.02 -16.58 10.07
CA SER A 182 -3.20 -17.77 9.82
C SER A 182 -3.94 -18.87 9.06
N LEU A 183 -5.19 -18.66 8.66
CA LEU A 183 -5.98 -19.60 7.87
C LEU A 183 -5.80 -19.36 6.36
N HIS A 184 -5.56 -20.43 5.60
CA HIS A 184 -5.47 -20.41 4.13
C HIS A 184 -6.65 -19.80 3.40
N LYS A 185 -7.83 -19.72 4.04
CA LYS A 185 -9.03 -19.15 3.44
C LYS A 185 -8.92 -17.64 3.19
N TYR A 186 -8.06 -16.91 3.91
CA TYR A 186 -8.10 -15.44 3.98
C TYR A 186 -6.79 -14.73 3.59
N ASP A 187 -6.03 -15.29 2.64
CA ASP A 187 -4.65 -14.91 2.34
C ASP A 187 -3.77 -15.02 3.60
N THR A 188 -2.93 -16.04 3.68
CA THR A 188 -2.14 -16.35 4.89
C THR A 188 -1.04 -15.34 5.13
N LEU A 189 -1.41 -14.16 5.65
CA LEU A 189 -0.48 -13.10 6.04
C LEU A 189 0.25 -13.43 7.36
N LEU A 190 -0.19 -14.47 8.08
CA LEU A 190 0.47 -14.98 9.28
C LEU A 190 0.79 -16.47 9.10
N GLU A 191 2.04 -16.77 8.81
CA GLU A 191 2.50 -18.13 8.54
C GLU A 191 3.18 -18.72 9.79
N PRO A 192 2.89 -19.97 10.17
CA PRO A 192 3.62 -20.65 11.25
C PRO A 192 5.13 -20.61 11.01
N SER A 193 5.90 -20.11 11.99
CA SER A 193 7.35 -19.89 11.85
C SER A 193 8.16 -21.19 11.68
N SER A 194 7.70 -22.29 12.28
CA SER A 194 8.35 -23.59 12.32
C SER A 194 7.30 -24.69 12.24
N HIS A 195 7.59 -25.74 11.45
CA HIS A 195 6.74 -26.92 11.34
C HIS A 195 6.76 -27.81 12.60
N GLY A 196 7.68 -27.56 13.54
CA GLY A 196 7.81 -28.30 14.80
C GLY A 196 7.17 -27.63 16.02
N ASP A 197 6.66 -26.40 15.88
CA ASP A 197 6.13 -25.62 17.00
C ASP A 197 4.61 -25.79 17.15
N ASP A 198 4.09 -25.42 18.32
CA ASP A 198 2.64 -25.45 18.61
C ASP A 198 1.83 -24.49 17.71
N SER A 199 2.47 -23.67 16.88
CA SER A 199 1.86 -22.68 15.96
C SER A 199 0.91 -23.30 14.93
N LEU A 200 1.18 -24.52 14.45
CA LEU A 200 0.25 -25.26 13.57
C LEU A 200 -1.08 -25.60 14.24
N LEU A 201 -1.10 -25.64 15.58
CA LEU A 201 -2.31 -25.88 16.36
C LEU A 201 -3.11 -24.60 16.59
N TRP A 202 -2.56 -23.42 16.28
CA TRP A 202 -3.18 -22.15 16.55
C TRP A 202 -3.73 -21.50 15.28
N HIS A 203 -4.94 -20.98 15.40
CA HIS A 203 -5.51 -20.05 14.43
C HIS A 203 -5.72 -18.70 15.08
N ILE A 204 -5.17 -17.66 14.47
CA ILE A 204 -5.38 -16.27 14.87
C ILE A 204 -6.00 -15.54 13.69
N THR A 205 -6.98 -14.68 13.96
CA THR A 205 -7.66 -13.91 12.93
C THR A 205 -8.02 -12.53 13.46
N PHE A 206 -7.60 -11.53 12.70
CA PHE A 206 -7.98 -10.14 12.86
C PHE A 206 -8.92 -9.76 11.72
N ILE A 207 -9.95 -8.98 12.05
CA ILE A 207 -10.85 -8.36 11.07
C ILE A 207 -10.74 -6.86 11.23
N ASP A 208 -10.61 -6.15 10.10
CA ASP A 208 -10.50 -4.69 10.05
C ASP A 208 -9.32 -4.22 10.91
N PHE A 209 -8.13 -4.73 10.58
CA PHE A 209 -6.89 -4.53 11.32
C PHE A 209 -6.24 -3.22 10.91
N GLN A 210 -5.82 -2.42 11.88
CA GLN A 210 -5.04 -1.20 11.64
C GLN A 210 -3.93 -1.04 12.67
N ILE A 211 -2.70 -0.81 12.20
CA ILE A 211 -1.53 -0.61 13.06
C ILE A 211 -0.63 0.50 12.53
N GLN A 212 0.03 1.23 13.42
CA GLN A 212 1.07 2.21 13.09
C GLN A 212 2.11 2.19 14.20
N ALA A 213 3.39 2.24 13.83
CA ALA A 213 4.51 2.21 14.76
C ALA A 213 5.58 3.26 14.45
N PHE A 214 6.42 3.56 15.43
CA PHE A 214 7.59 4.44 15.41
C PHE A 214 7.31 5.94 15.19
N ASN A 215 6.45 6.31 14.23
CA ASN A 215 6.13 7.69 13.91
C ASN A 215 4.62 7.95 14.04
N VAL A 216 4.16 8.13 15.28
CA VAL A 216 2.75 8.45 15.59
C VAL A 216 2.64 9.91 16.04
N GLU A 217 1.83 10.69 15.33
CA GLU A 217 1.59 12.09 15.65
C GLU A 217 0.19 12.33 16.21
N GLY A 218 0.09 13.13 17.28
CA GLY A 218 -1.19 13.54 17.86
C GLY A 218 -2.05 12.39 18.43
N GLY A 219 -1.45 11.21 18.68
CA GLY A 219 -2.13 10.06 19.28
C GLY A 219 -3.30 9.51 18.46
N ARG A 220 -3.26 9.67 17.13
CA ARG A 220 -4.25 9.21 16.15
C ARG A 220 -3.54 8.54 14.97
N PHE A 221 -4.26 7.69 14.24
CA PHE A 221 -3.71 7.08 13.02
C PHE A 221 -3.49 8.13 11.92
N SER A 222 -2.36 8.02 11.24
CA SER A 222 -2.09 8.62 9.95
C SER A 222 -2.93 7.97 8.85
N PRO A 223 -3.02 8.56 7.64
CA PRO A 223 -3.67 7.93 6.49
C PRO A 223 -3.21 6.48 6.31
N ALA A 224 -4.14 5.59 5.94
CA ALA A 224 -3.87 4.17 5.84
C ALA A 224 -3.28 3.79 4.47
N SER A 225 -2.31 2.89 4.51
CA SER A 225 -1.82 2.08 3.41
C SER A 225 -2.54 0.72 3.47
N ASP A 226 -3.40 0.45 2.50
CA ASP A 226 -4.18 -0.79 2.46
C ASP A 226 -3.37 -1.97 1.95
N CYS A 227 -3.61 -3.16 2.51
CA CYS A 227 -2.95 -4.41 2.11
C CYS A 227 -3.29 -4.87 0.68
N ALA A 228 -4.42 -4.43 0.13
CA ALA A 228 -4.83 -4.72 -1.23
C ALA A 228 -4.55 -3.51 -2.12
N SER A 229 -3.73 -3.71 -3.16
CA SER A 229 -3.57 -2.71 -4.22
C SER A 229 -4.87 -2.62 -5.03
N PHE A 230 -5.33 -1.40 -5.32
CA PHE A 230 -6.51 -1.15 -6.16
C PHE A 230 -6.43 -1.83 -7.54
N PHE A 231 -5.21 -2.10 -8.02
CA PHE A 231 -4.97 -2.84 -9.26
C PHE A 231 -4.06 -4.03 -8.97
N THR A 232 -4.66 -5.21 -8.81
CA THR A 232 -3.88 -6.44 -8.75
C THR A 232 -3.19 -6.66 -10.11
N PRO A 233 -2.04 -7.38 -10.15
CA PRO A 233 -1.37 -7.70 -11.40
C PRO A 233 -2.32 -8.36 -12.42
N ALA A 234 -3.23 -9.22 -11.96
CA ALA A 234 -4.25 -9.86 -12.80
C ALA A 234 -5.23 -8.85 -13.42
N ILE A 235 -5.77 -7.92 -12.63
CA ILE A 235 -6.67 -6.87 -13.13
C ILE A 235 -5.93 -5.97 -14.13
N LEU A 236 -4.68 -5.61 -13.84
CA LEU A 236 -3.89 -4.77 -14.73
C LEU A 236 -3.64 -5.44 -16.09
N MET A 237 -3.26 -6.72 -16.09
CA MET A 237 -3.09 -7.49 -17.32
C MET A 237 -4.41 -7.67 -18.07
N GLY A 238 -5.53 -7.90 -17.36
CA GLY A 238 -6.85 -7.97 -17.97
C GLY A 238 -7.28 -6.66 -18.63
N LEU A 239 -7.08 -5.52 -17.96
CA LEU A 239 -7.37 -4.20 -18.51
C LEU A 239 -6.49 -3.89 -19.73
N LEU A 240 -5.20 -4.24 -19.67
CA LEU A 240 -4.28 -4.07 -20.79
C LEU A 240 -4.73 -4.88 -22.02
N MET A 241 -5.05 -6.15 -21.84
CA MET A 241 -5.52 -7.00 -22.94
C MET A 241 -6.87 -6.55 -23.49
N SER A 242 -7.80 -6.14 -22.62
CA SER A 242 -9.09 -5.58 -23.03
C SER A 242 -8.91 -4.31 -23.86
N LEU A 243 -8.01 -3.41 -23.46
CA LEU A 243 -7.68 -2.22 -24.23
C LEU A 243 -7.10 -2.55 -25.62
N ILE A 244 -6.20 -3.53 -25.71
CA ILE A 244 -5.62 -3.97 -26.99
C ILE A 244 -6.70 -4.51 -27.92
N LEU A 245 -7.59 -5.38 -27.44
CA LEU A 245 -8.68 -5.94 -28.25
C LEU A 245 -9.67 -4.86 -28.71
N LEU A 246 -9.96 -3.87 -27.86
CA LEU A 246 -10.79 -2.73 -28.23
C LEU A 246 -10.16 -1.90 -29.35
N LEU A 247 -8.84 -1.67 -29.30
CA LEU A 247 -8.13 -0.95 -30.37
C LEU A 247 -8.14 -1.72 -31.69
N VAL A 248 -7.94 -3.04 -31.66
CA VAL A 248 -8.02 -3.90 -32.85
C VAL A 248 -9.43 -3.89 -33.44
N LEU A 249 -10.46 -4.00 -32.60
CA LEU A 249 -11.86 -3.93 -33.04
C LEU A 249 -12.19 -2.57 -33.65
N ALA A 250 -11.77 -1.48 -33.01
CA ALA A 250 -11.98 -0.14 -33.52
C ALA A 250 -11.29 0.07 -34.87
N TYR A 251 -10.08 -0.46 -35.06
CA TYR A 251 -9.37 -0.43 -36.32
C TYR A 251 -10.10 -1.24 -37.41
N ALA A 252 -10.53 -2.46 -37.10
CA ALA A 252 -11.29 -3.28 -38.04
C ALA A 252 -12.61 -2.59 -38.46
N LEU A 253 -13.35 -2.02 -37.50
CA LEU A 253 -14.56 -1.26 -37.78
C LEU A 253 -14.27 -0.02 -38.63
N HIS A 254 -13.19 0.71 -38.33
CA HIS A 254 -12.76 1.85 -39.13
C HIS A 254 -12.49 1.44 -40.58
N MET A 255 -11.83 0.31 -40.81
CA MET A 255 -11.60 -0.22 -42.16
C MET A 255 -12.91 -0.60 -42.87
N VAL A 256 -13.86 -1.24 -42.18
CA VAL A 256 -15.17 -1.59 -42.76
C VAL A 256 -15.98 -0.33 -43.12
N LEU A 257 -16.00 0.68 -42.25
CA LEU A 257 -16.67 1.95 -42.52
C LEU A 257 -16.03 2.69 -43.70
N HIS A 258 -14.70 2.65 -43.81
CA HIS A 258 -13.99 3.26 -44.93
C HIS A 258 -14.30 2.57 -46.27
N LEU A 259 -14.35 1.23 -46.30
CA LEU A 259 -14.78 0.48 -47.49
C LEU A 259 -16.22 0.83 -47.89
N LYS A 260 -17.15 0.84 -46.92
CA LYS A 260 -18.54 1.21 -47.16
C LYS A 260 -18.69 2.65 -47.66
N SER A 261 -17.87 3.58 -47.16
CA SER A 261 -17.84 4.96 -47.65
C SER A 261 -17.35 5.05 -49.10
N ILE A 262 -16.43 4.18 -49.52
CA ILE A 262 -15.96 4.12 -50.91
C ILE A 262 -17.06 3.54 -51.81
N GLU A 263 -17.68 2.41 -51.44
CA GLU A 263 -18.77 1.81 -52.22
C GLU A 263 -19.94 2.78 -52.43
N GLN A 264 -20.33 3.51 -51.38
CA GLN A 264 -21.41 4.48 -51.47
C GLN A 264 -21.03 5.70 -52.34
N LEU A 265 -19.76 6.12 -52.34
CA LEU A 265 -19.26 7.16 -53.25
C LEU A 265 -19.22 6.65 -54.70
N ASP A 266 -18.86 5.38 -54.88
CA ASP A 266 -18.81 4.76 -56.19
C ASP A 266 -20.21 4.54 -56.75
N GLU A 267 -21.23 4.25 -55.94
CA GLU A 267 -22.64 4.16 -56.40
C GLU A 267 -23.22 5.53 -56.82
N HIS A 268 -22.65 6.65 -56.35
CA HIS A 268 -22.99 7.99 -56.84
C HIS A 268 -22.17 8.44 -58.07
N ARG A 269 -21.11 7.71 -58.45
CA ARG A 269 -20.31 8.00 -59.65
C ARG A 269 -20.87 7.50 -60.99
N PRO A 270 -21.59 6.37 -61.14
CA PRO A 270 -22.07 5.89 -62.44
C PRO A 270 -23.15 6.81 -63.04
N ALA A 271 -23.81 7.63 -62.22
CA ALA A 271 -24.72 8.66 -62.73
C ALA A 271 -23.99 9.73 -63.58
N VAL A 272 -22.72 10.02 -63.28
CA VAL A 272 -21.97 11.11 -63.94
C VAL A 272 -21.29 10.63 -65.23
N TYR A 273 -21.01 9.33 -65.38
CA TYR A 273 -20.42 8.80 -66.62
C TYR A 273 -21.48 8.49 -67.70
N LEU A 274 -22.73 8.24 -67.33
CA LEU A 274 -23.84 8.07 -68.28
C LEU A 274 -24.27 9.38 -68.98
N GLU A 275 -24.02 10.55 -68.38
CA GLU A 275 -24.19 11.84 -69.06
C GLU A 275 -23.05 12.15 -70.04
N SER A 276 -21.86 11.58 -69.83
CA SER A 276 -20.69 11.84 -70.70
C SER A 276 -20.74 11.11 -72.04
N GLU A 277 -21.41 9.95 -72.15
CA GLU A 277 -21.53 9.22 -73.42
C GLU A 277 -22.68 9.74 -74.30
N ALA A 278 -23.57 10.59 -73.78
CA ALA A 278 -24.63 11.22 -74.56
C ALA A 278 -24.19 12.46 -75.36
N GLU A 279 -22.96 12.94 -75.16
CA GLU A 279 -22.50 14.24 -75.70
C GLU A 279 -21.42 14.12 -76.82
N SER A 280 -21.25 12.95 -77.45
CA SER A 280 -20.30 12.77 -78.56
C SER A 280 -20.89 12.14 -79.83
N GLU A 281 -21.82 12.84 -80.47
CA GLU A 281 -22.18 12.63 -81.89
C GLU A 281 -22.45 13.99 -82.55
N PRO A 282 -21.53 14.55 -83.34
CA PRO A 282 -21.86 15.63 -84.27
C PRO A 282 -22.04 15.03 -85.67
N GLY A 283 -23.30 14.89 -86.07
CA GLY A 283 -23.69 14.65 -87.44
C GLY A 283 -23.66 15.90 -88.32
N ASP A 284 -23.39 15.64 -89.59
CA ASP A 284 -23.92 16.30 -90.80
C ASP A 284 -23.10 17.41 -91.53
N LYS A 285 -22.49 16.96 -92.65
CA LYS A 285 -22.52 17.48 -94.04
C LYS A 285 -22.16 18.94 -94.37
N GLY A 286 -21.00 19.07 -95.04
CA GLY A 286 -20.90 19.34 -96.49
C GLY A 286 -21.40 20.65 -97.10
N HIS A 287 -20.50 21.41 -97.75
CA HIS A 287 -20.75 21.92 -99.11
C HIS A 287 -19.44 22.29 -99.84
N ALA A 288 -19.45 22.03 -101.15
CA ALA A 288 -18.36 22.21 -102.11
C ALA A 288 -18.65 23.39 -103.06
N GLY A 289 -17.60 23.96 -103.66
CA GLY A 289 -17.64 24.99 -104.72
C GLY A 289 -17.58 26.41 -104.16
N GLN A 290 -16.68 27.30 -104.59
CA GLN A 290 -16.14 27.54 -105.93
C GLN A 290 -14.73 28.14 -105.83
#